data_AF-A0A9X1VRC3-F1
#
_entry.id   AF-A0A9X1VRC3-F1
#
_cell.length_a   1.000
_cell.length_b   1.000
_cell.length_c   1.000
_cell.angle_alpha   90.00
_cell.angle_beta   90.00
_cell.angle_gamma   90.00
#
_symmetry.space_group_name_H-M   'P 1'
#
loop_
_entity.id
_entity.type
_entity.pdbx_description
1 polymer ?
#
loop_
_entity_poly.entity_id
_entity_poly.type
_entity_poly.pdbx_seq_one_letter_code
_entity_poly.pdbx_strand_id
1 'polypeptide(L)'
;MKHFEKEILSFVRNNNSDVCQFILNDWKQNHSGTSFNNYFQEVFLYKTGAISINTIPIVNTNNGWAPYITFTNDNLYHEESGTKLLTQAPLTQKKAELRIAKYFIEVLNFMLLDKIKYCLKN
;
A
#
# COMPACT_ATOMS: atom_id res chain seq x y z
N MET A 1 -6.74 7.51 -5.35
CA MET A 1 -5.64 7.16 -6.28
C MET A 1 -6.10 5.97 -7.12
N LYS A 2 -6.81 6.21 -8.22
CA LYS A 2 -7.65 5.14 -8.82
C LYS A 2 -6.85 3.97 -9.40
N HIS A 3 -5.65 4.23 -9.94
CA HIS A 3 -4.83 3.20 -10.57
C HIS A 3 -4.15 2.32 -9.53
N PHE A 4 -3.73 2.91 -8.41
CA PHE A 4 -3.22 2.18 -7.26
C PHE A 4 -4.28 1.18 -6.75
N GLU A 5 -5.49 1.67 -6.50
CA GLU A 5 -6.63 0.90 -6.00
C GLU A 5 -6.94 -0.31 -6.88
N LYS A 6 -7.01 -0.08 -8.20
CA LYS A 6 -7.31 -1.13 -9.17
C LYS A 6 -6.25 -2.23 -9.17
N GLU A 7 -4.96 -1.86 -9.13
CA GLU A 7 -3.86 -2.83 -9.18
C GLU A 7 -3.80 -3.68 -7.91
N ILE A 8 -3.89 -3.07 -6.72
CA ILE A 8 -3.86 -3.83 -5.47
C ILE A 8 -5.05 -4.78 -5.38
N LEU A 9 -6.26 -4.31 -5.67
CA LEU A 9 -7.44 -5.16 -5.62
C LEU A 9 -7.36 -6.32 -6.62
N SER A 10 -6.85 -6.05 -7.83
CA SER A 10 -6.62 -7.08 -8.85
C SER A 10 -5.61 -8.12 -8.36
N PHE A 11 -4.47 -7.67 -7.82
CA PHE A 11 -3.44 -8.56 -7.29
C PHE A 11 -3.98 -9.44 -6.16
N VAL A 12 -4.61 -8.82 -5.16
CA VAL A 12 -5.13 -9.53 -3.98
C VAL A 12 -6.24 -10.53 -4.36
N ARG A 13 -7.09 -10.22 -5.35
CA ARG A 13 -8.13 -11.15 -5.85
C ARG A 13 -7.60 -12.35 -6.64
N ASN A 14 -6.51 -12.16 -7.38
CA ASN A 14 -6.01 -13.15 -8.32
C ASN A 14 -4.82 -13.96 -7.77
N ASN A 15 -4.28 -13.58 -6.60
CA ASN A 15 -3.16 -14.26 -5.95
C ASN A 15 -3.67 -15.17 -4.82
N ASN A 16 -3.26 -16.45 -4.86
CA ASN A 16 -3.68 -17.48 -3.90
C ASN A 16 -2.75 -17.61 -2.68
N SER A 17 -1.82 -16.69 -2.46
CA SER A 17 -1.01 -16.66 -1.24
C SER A 17 -1.88 -16.49 0.01
N ASP A 18 -1.43 -17.05 1.12
CA ASP A 18 -2.15 -16.97 2.39
C ASP A 18 -2.36 -15.53 2.85
N VAL A 19 -1.41 -14.63 2.54
CA VAL A 19 -1.52 -13.19 2.81
C VAL A 19 -2.68 -12.57 2.02
N CYS A 20 -2.74 -12.78 0.70
CA CYS A 20 -3.82 -12.23 -0.12
C CYS A 20 -5.19 -12.79 0.27
N GLN A 21 -5.28 -14.10 0.53
CA GLN A 21 -6.51 -14.73 0.99
C GLN A 21 -6.95 -14.17 2.35
N PHE A 22 -6.01 -13.97 3.26
CA PHE A 22 -6.29 -13.37 4.56
C PHE A 22 -6.81 -11.93 4.43
N ILE A 23 -6.16 -11.08 3.63
CA ILE A 23 -6.61 -9.69 3.39
C ILE A 23 -8.03 -9.65 2.83
N LEU A 24 -8.35 -10.52 1.85
CA LEU A 24 -9.71 -10.62 1.30
C LEU A 24 -10.73 -11.07 2.33
N ASN A 25 -10.39 -12.08 3.12
CA ASN A 25 -11.31 -12.65 4.10
C ASN A 25 -11.56 -11.66 5.24
N ASP A 26 -10.51 -11.00 5.74
CA ASP A 26 -10.62 -9.98 6.78
C ASP A 26 -11.44 -8.78 6.31
N TRP A 27 -11.26 -8.31 5.07
CA TRP A 27 -12.12 -7.28 4.48
C TRP A 27 -13.58 -7.74 4.42
N LYS A 28 -13.85 -8.93 3.86
CA LYS A 28 -15.21 -9.43 3.65
C LYS A 28 -15.95 -9.77 4.94
N GLN A 29 -15.24 -10.21 5.99
CA GLN A 29 -15.87 -10.67 7.23
C GLN A 29 -15.96 -9.56 8.27
N ASN A 30 -14.88 -8.79 8.44
CA ASN A 30 -14.77 -7.82 9.53
C ASN A 30 -15.03 -6.38 9.06
N HIS A 31 -14.98 -6.12 7.75
CA HIS A 31 -15.08 -4.76 7.18
C HIS A 31 -16.02 -4.68 5.97
N SER A 32 -17.03 -5.57 5.90
CA SER A 32 -17.93 -5.74 4.76
C SER A 32 -18.71 -4.49 4.34
N GLY A 33 -18.92 -3.55 5.27
CA GLY A 33 -19.58 -2.27 5.02
C GLY A 33 -18.67 -1.18 4.41
N THR A 34 -17.38 -1.48 4.20
CA THR A 34 -16.40 -0.52 3.68
C THR A 34 -15.90 -0.91 2.29
N SER A 35 -15.53 0.08 1.48
CA SER A 35 -14.84 -0.19 0.22
C SER A 35 -13.50 -0.89 0.50
N PHE A 36 -13.06 -1.78 -0.40
CA PHE A 36 -11.74 -2.40 -0.26
C PHE A 36 -10.62 -1.36 -0.12
N ASN A 37 -10.76 -0.22 -0.80
CA ASN A 37 -9.76 0.84 -0.74
C ASN A 37 -9.65 1.44 0.66
N ASN A 38 -10.78 1.77 1.29
CA ASN A 38 -10.78 2.35 2.64
C ASN A 38 -10.23 1.32 3.62
N TYR A 39 -10.67 0.07 3.54
CA TYR A 39 -10.09 -1.02 4.33
C TYR A 39 -8.57 -1.12 4.14
N PHE A 40 -8.10 -1.17 2.89
CA PHE A 40 -6.70 -1.39 2.62
C PHE A 40 -5.84 -0.22 3.10
N GLN A 41 -6.22 1.03 2.82
CA GLN A 41 -5.42 2.19 3.20
C GLN A 41 -5.55 2.54 4.69
N GLU A 42 -6.76 2.59 5.22
CA GLU A 42 -7.02 3.13 6.57
C GLU A 42 -6.86 2.07 7.66
N VAL A 43 -7.06 0.79 7.33
CA VAL A 43 -6.93 -0.31 8.30
C VAL A 43 -5.64 -1.08 8.05
N PHE A 44 -5.51 -1.71 6.89
CA PHE A 44 -4.40 -2.63 6.64
C PHE A 44 -3.04 -1.92 6.61
N LEU A 45 -2.87 -0.92 5.74
CA LEU A 45 -1.60 -0.18 5.60
C LEU A 45 -1.25 0.52 6.90
N TYR A 46 -2.22 1.22 7.52
CA TYR A 46 -2.00 1.92 8.78
C TYR A 46 -1.55 0.98 9.90
N LYS A 47 -2.26 -0.13 10.15
CA LYS A 47 -1.90 -1.09 11.21
C LYS A 47 -0.59 -1.84 10.95
N THR A 48 -0.18 -1.96 9.69
CA THR A 48 1.11 -2.55 9.32
C THR A 48 2.26 -1.53 9.26
N GLY A 49 1.98 -0.25 9.53
CA GLY A 49 2.98 0.81 9.68
C GLY A 49 3.22 1.70 8.47
N ALA A 50 2.40 1.62 7.41
CA ALA A 50 2.38 2.56 6.30
C ALA A 50 1.25 3.59 6.53
N ILE A 51 1.59 4.77 7.05
CA ILE A 51 0.62 5.74 7.57
C ILE A 51 0.09 6.73 6.51
N SER A 52 0.82 6.92 5.41
CA SER A 52 0.37 7.79 4.32
C SER A 52 0.96 7.34 3.00
N ILE A 53 0.15 7.39 1.94
CA ILE A 53 0.56 7.12 0.57
C ILE A 53 -0.03 8.18 -0.36
N ASN A 54 0.81 8.84 -1.16
CA ASN A 54 0.32 9.84 -2.10
C ASN A 54 1.37 10.17 -3.17
N THR A 55 1.05 11.12 -4.03
CA THR A 55 1.96 11.69 -5.02
C THR A 55 2.09 13.19 -4.81
N ILE A 56 3.32 13.70 -4.81
CA ILE A 56 3.60 15.15 -4.75
C ILE A 56 4.04 15.68 -6.12
N PRO A 57 3.66 16.90 -6.51
CA PRO A 57 4.17 17.52 -7.73
C PRO A 57 5.65 17.91 -7.59
N ILE A 58 6.44 17.72 -8.64
CA ILE A 58 7.84 18.17 -8.72
C ILE A 58 7.89 19.49 -9.49
N VAL A 59 8.08 20.59 -8.76
CA VAL A 59 7.93 21.97 -9.25
C VAL A 59 8.98 22.36 -10.31
N ASN A 60 10.15 21.71 -10.32
CA ASN A 60 11.28 22.09 -11.18
C ASN A 60 11.48 21.21 -12.43
N THR A 61 10.55 20.29 -12.73
CA THR A 61 10.67 19.41 -13.91
C THR A 61 9.30 19.16 -14.53
N ASN A 62 9.05 19.73 -15.73
CA ASN A 62 7.97 19.38 -16.67
C ASN A 62 6.69 18.73 -16.09
N ASN A 63 6.09 19.33 -15.06
CA ASN A 63 4.81 18.90 -14.45
C ASN A 63 4.74 17.40 -14.12
N GLY A 64 5.76 16.89 -13.43
CA GLY A 64 5.79 15.50 -12.97
C GLY A 64 5.35 15.29 -11.52
N TRP A 65 5.10 14.05 -11.17
CA TRP A 65 4.69 13.60 -9.84
C TRP A 65 5.72 12.63 -9.26
N ALA A 66 6.05 12.77 -7.98
CA ALA A 66 6.81 11.81 -7.20
C ALA A 66 5.88 11.05 -6.22
N PRO A 67 5.73 9.73 -6.36
CA PRO A 67 5.08 8.90 -5.34
C PRO A 67 5.92 8.83 -4.06
N TYR A 68 5.25 8.90 -2.93
CA TYR A 68 5.84 8.70 -1.61
C TYR A 68 4.99 7.78 -0.73
N ILE A 69 5.66 7.18 0.25
CA ILE A 69 5.04 6.45 1.36
C ILE A 69 5.68 6.94 2.65
N THR A 70 4.87 7.18 3.68
CA THR A 70 5.37 7.50 5.02
C THR A 70 5.19 6.30 5.94
N PHE A 71 6.25 5.93 6.66
CA PHE A 71 6.28 4.79 7.57
C PHE A 71 6.47 5.19 9.03
N THR A 72 5.94 4.38 9.94
CA THR A 72 6.25 4.43 11.38
C THR A 72 7.57 3.75 11.70
N ASN A 73 8.09 3.91 12.92
CA ASN A 73 9.33 3.27 13.38
C ASN A 73 9.26 1.73 13.34
N ASP A 74 8.12 1.15 13.76
CA ASP A 74 7.95 -0.31 13.89
C ASP A 74 7.08 -0.88 12.76
N ASN A 75 7.39 -0.52 11.51
CA ASN A 75 6.60 -0.94 10.35
C ASN A 75 6.98 -2.34 9.84
N LEU A 76 6.02 -3.08 9.27
CA LEU A 76 6.24 -4.42 8.69
C LEU A 76 6.92 -4.39 7.31
N TYR A 77 7.24 -3.21 6.78
CA TYR A 77 7.85 -3.03 5.47
C TYR A 77 9.38 -3.00 5.52
N HIS A 78 9.96 -3.05 6.74
CA HIS A 78 11.40 -2.94 6.97
C HIS A 78 12.01 -1.65 6.39
N GLU A 79 11.20 -0.60 6.34
CA GLU A 79 11.63 0.72 5.88
C GLU A 79 12.04 1.60 7.06
N GLU A 80 12.90 2.57 6.79
CA GLU A 80 13.18 3.63 7.75
C GLU A 80 11.90 4.44 8.03
N SER A 81 11.78 4.91 9.26
CA SER A 81 10.71 5.80 9.66
C SER A 81 10.72 7.10 8.87
N GLY A 82 9.55 7.64 8.56
CA GLY A 82 9.41 8.88 7.82
C GLY A 82 9.07 8.66 6.35
N THR A 83 9.32 9.67 5.52
CA THR A 83 8.83 9.71 4.14
C THR A 83 9.85 9.16 3.16
N LYS A 84 9.50 8.05 2.51
CA LYS A 84 10.26 7.44 1.41
C LYS A 84 9.69 7.88 0.07
N LEU A 85 10.53 8.48 -0.78
CA LEU A 85 10.23 8.68 -2.18
C LEU A 85 10.54 7.41 -2.97
N LEU A 86 9.60 6.95 -3.81
CA LEU A 86 9.80 5.73 -4.61
C LEU A 86 10.52 5.99 -5.94
N THR A 87 10.82 7.25 -6.25
CA THR A 87 11.55 7.69 -7.43
C THR A 87 12.15 9.06 -7.18
N GLN A 88 13.29 9.32 -7.84
CA GLN A 88 13.88 10.65 -7.91
C GLN A 88 13.50 11.39 -9.20
N ALA A 89 13.01 10.66 -10.21
CA ALA A 89 12.60 11.22 -11.49
C ALA A 89 11.09 11.49 -11.55
N PRO A 90 10.65 12.59 -12.20
CA PRO A 90 9.25 12.91 -12.41
C PRO A 90 8.51 11.82 -13.20
N LEU A 91 7.32 11.44 -12.73
CA LEU A 91 6.42 10.52 -13.42
C LEU A 91 5.10 11.20 -13.80
N THR A 92 4.34 10.61 -14.72
CA THR A 92 2.93 10.97 -14.83
C THR A 92 2.19 10.48 -13.59
N GLN A 93 1.07 11.12 -13.21
CA GLN A 93 0.29 10.72 -12.03
C GLN A 93 -0.09 9.24 -12.07
N LYS A 94 -0.54 8.73 -13.23
CA LYS A 94 -0.82 7.29 -13.42
C LYS A 94 0.40 6.42 -13.12
N LYS A 95 1.58 6.76 -13.64
CA LYS A 95 2.81 5.99 -13.40
C LYS A 95 3.25 6.07 -11.93
N ALA A 96 3.03 7.20 -11.27
CA ALA A 96 3.29 7.36 -9.85
C ALA A 96 2.38 6.45 -9.00
N GLU A 97 1.07 6.43 -9.25
CA GLU A 97 0.13 5.53 -8.57
C GLU A 97 0.48 4.05 -8.79
N LEU A 98 0.82 3.66 -10.03
CA LEU A 98 1.25 2.29 -10.35
C LEU A 98 2.58 1.92 -9.66
N ARG A 99 3.47 2.89 -9.42
CA ARG A 99 4.72 2.66 -8.71
C ARG A 99 4.48 2.36 -7.23
N ILE A 100 3.53 3.06 -6.61
CA ILE A 100 3.09 2.76 -5.23
C ILE A 100 2.50 1.34 -5.18
N ALA A 101 1.62 0.99 -6.13
CA ALA A 101 1.02 -0.35 -6.16
C ALA A 101 2.09 -1.45 -6.30
N LYS A 102 3.03 -1.27 -7.24
CA LYS A 102 4.13 -2.21 -7.45
C LYS A 102 4.95 -2.44 -6.19
N TYR A 103 5.27 -1.37 -5.45
CA TYR A 103 5.98 -1.47 -4.18
C TYR A 103 5.24 -2.40 -3.19
N PHE A 104 3.95 -2.15 -2.96
CA PHE A 104 3.19 -2.98 -2.02
C PHE A 104 2.99 -4.41 -2.52
N ILE A 105 2.79 -4.62 -3.82
CA ILE A 105 2.69 -5.96 -4.40
C ILE A 105 3.98 -6.75 -4.15
N GLU A 106 5.14 -6.13 -4.37
CA GLU A 106 6.43 -6.76 -4.09
C GLU A 106 6.52 -7.14 -2.61
N VAL A 107 6.22 -6.22 -1.68
CA VAL A 107 6.31 -6.51 -0.24
C VAL A 107 5.30 -7.57 0.20
N LEU A 108 4.05 -7.52 -0.27
CA LEU A 108 3.00 -8.48 0.10
C LEU A 108 3.36 -9.93 -0.24
N ASN A 109 4.16 -10.16 -1.28
CA ASN A 109 4.63 -11.51 -1.62
C ASN A 109 5.61 -12.09 -0.59
N PHE A 110 6.22 -11.26 0.24
CA PHE A 110 7.23 -11.67 1.22
C PHE A 110 6.79 -11.46 2.68
N MET A 111 5.65 -10.82 2.92
CA MET A 111 5.16 -10.60 4.27
C MET A 111 4.78 -11.91 4.95
N LEU A 112 5.13 -12.01 6.24
CA LEU A 112 4.74 -13.13 7.08
C LEU A 112 3.32 -12.94 7.59
N LEU A 113 2.43 -13.89 7.29
CA LEU A 113 1.02 -13.84 7.68
C LEU A 113 0.82 -13.63 9.19
N ASP A 114 1.63 -14.26 10.03
CA ASP A 114 1.50 -14.15 11.49
C ASP A 114 1.79 -12.74 11.99
N LYS A 115 2.72 -12.02 11.35
CA LYS A 115 3.01 -10.61 11.67
C LYS A 115 1.83 -9.71 11.29
N ILE A 116 1.24 -9.93 10.11
CA ILE A 116 0.04 -9.21 9.68
C ILE A 116 -1.11 -9.43 10.66
N LYS A 117 -1.39 -10.69 11.02
CA LYS A 117 -2.45 -11.04 11.99
C LYS A 117 -2.22 -10.39 13.35
N TYR A 118 -0.97 -10.35 13.82
CA TYR A 118 -0.63 -9.69 15.08
C TYR A 118 -0.94 -8.19 15.01
N CYS A 119 -0.57 -7.51 13.93
CA CYS A 119 -0.84 -6.08 13.74
C CYS A 119 -2.33 -5.76 13.64
N LEU A 120 -3.14 -6.60 12.98
CA LEU A 120 -4.57 -6.30 12.78
C LEU A 120 -5.43 -6.53 14.03
N LYS A 121 -4.99 -7.42 14.94
CA LYS A 121 -5.69 -7.72 16.20
C LYS A 121 -5.52 -6.67 17.30
N ASN A 122 -4.42 -5.91 17.25
CA ASN A 122 -4.11 -4.82 18.17
C ASN A 122 -4.45 -3.46 17.54
#